data_AF-A0ABD5Y707-F1
#
_entry.id   AF-A0ABD5Y707-F1
#
_cell.length_a   1.000
_cell.length_b   1.000
_cell.length_c   1.000
_cell.angle_alpha   90.00
_cell.angle_beta   90.00
_cell.angle_gamma   90.00
#
_symmetry.space_group_name_H-M   'P 1'
#
loop_
_entity.id
_entity.type
_entity.pdbx_description
1 polymer ?
#
loop_
_entity_poly.entity_id
_entity_poly.type
_entity_poly.pdbx_seq_one_letter_code
_entity_poly.pdbx_strand_id
1 'polypeptide(L)'
;MNRRTFLAAVGAAGLGGCSGFGDPTTETAATAPAESDASTPTRAQGASPNPTSTRESPAGTATTPGDDSGVAAASIVDLEPTDRTYALAPTRYRTPDEGKITARFASTATAESPATLSASLENANDFANTFRIEWTPPFGRLSSRVPEPFADTDALADATHRAGLVLAPTANHELVDDPPEFERDDDGYWRLATGVDQWLPERVRLDPGETVHGEYAVVGHADGAGEGRPPGVYEFRGRSDSTLRIAVWETGRPGPEGGSRFEQQTLPPISEEASTAWFHDADATTGTYLRPDREQARLPAQVAFTVVNKSRSTTGCGHWSLYKLDGERWYHIGPYVHTADCRQLRPGQTKSWTLNADGGEALPPIGHGNGASFGFLGGGAYAAVVGYGGRADQSAALVELKGDEVSIEPTDDVTSERSDATVTVTSPRRERTDNSAPAELTLTSADEANRTLVPEQVMQRRYRGLRNTVGFVEEAIETVTLRTSERVAERVVGHDADRRRFRIRGTGTYEVSIERQSA
;
A
#
# COMPACT_ATOMS: atom_id res chain seq x y z
N MET A 1 -13.76 36.09 53.38
CA MET A 1 -15.20 35.84 53.57
C MET A 1 -15.72 35.03 52.40
N ASN A 2 -16.17 33.81 52.72
CA ASN A 2 -17.16 32.93 52.04
C ASN A 2 -16.97 32.57 50.57
N ARG A 3 -16.64 31.33 50.17
CA ARG A 3 -17.23 29.98 50.43
C ARG A 3 -18.72 29.85 50.07
N ARG A 4 -19.00 29.05 49.04
CA ARG A 4 -19.98 27.92 48.92
C ARG A 4 -20.01 27.52 47.44
N THR A 5 -19.47 26.39 46.99
CA THR A 5 -19.79 24.97 47.28
C THR A 5 -21.22 24.60 46.87
N PHE A 6 -21.34 23.80 45.81
CA PHE A 6 -22.33 22.72 45.74
C PHE A 6 -21.61 21.44 45.29
N LEU A 7 -21.86 20.38 46.08
CA LEU A 7 -21.30 19.03 46.05
C LEU A 7 -22.51 18.09 46.09
N ALA A 8 -22.51 17.03 45.28
CA ALA A 8 -22.98 15.65 45.56
C ALA A 8 -22.88 14.86 44.23
N ALA A 9 -21.99 13.88 44.03
CA ALA A 9 -21.82 12.55 44.66
C ALA A 9 -22.98 11.58 44.34
N VAL A 10 -22.84 10.28 44.06
CA VAL A 10 -21.74 9.29 43.86
C VAL A 10 -22.44 8.03 43.26
N GLY A 11 -21.73 7.21 42.46
CA GLY A 11 -22.18 5.85 42.14
C GLY A 11 -21.14 5.08 41.31
N ALA A 12 -20.44 4.14 41.96
CA ALA A 12 -19.24 3.46 41.50
C ALA A 12 -19.50 2.06 40.89
N ALA A 13 -18.64 1.64 39.96
CA ALA A 13 -18.11 0.28 39.73
C ALA A 13 -16.98 0.42 38.69
N GLY A 14 -15.68 0.23 38.96
CA GLY A 14 -15.02 -1.01 39.40
C GLY A 14 -14.19 -1.52 38.20
N LEU A 15 -13.01 -0.95 37.93
CA LEU A 15 -11.67 -1.52 38.20
C LEU A 15 -11.51 -3.02 37.89
N GLY A 16 -10.59 -3.31 36.97
CA GLY A 16 -10.06 -4.65 36.71
C GLY A 16 -9.04 -4.69 35.57
N GLY A 17 -7.84 -4.12 35.78
CA GLY A 17 -6.60 -4.69 35.22
C GLY A 17 -6.29 -5.99 35.99
N CYS A 18 -5.42 -6.92 35.58
CA CYS A 18 -4.14 -6.85 34.91
C CYS A 18 -3.71 -8.29 34.53
N SER A 19 -2.79 -8.41 33.57
CA SER A 19 -1.62 -9.31 33.52
C SER A 19 -1.71 -10.81 33.89
N GLY A 20 -0.99 -11.62 33.11
CA GLY A 20 -0.04 -12.59 33.71
C GLY A 20 -0.15 -14.03 33.23
N PHE A 21 0.91 -14.49 32.56
CA PHE A 21 1.25 -15.90 32.32
C PHE A 21 1.59 -16.63 33.63
N GLY A 22 1.36 -17.96 33.67
CA GLY A 22 1.99 -18.86 34.65
C GLY A 22 1.20 -20.16 34.93
N ASP A 23 1.65 -21.26 34.34
CA ASP A 23 1.30 -22.66 34.65
C ASP A 23 1.87 -23.07 36.03
N PRO A 24 1.42 -24.16 36.73
CA PRO A 24 1.94 -25.50 36.39
C PRO A 24 1.08 -26.75 36.77
N THR A 25 1.56 -27.91 36.26
CA THR A 25 1.65 -29.27 36.88
C THR A 25 0.56 -30.37 36.70
N THR A 26 1.01 -31.43 35.98
CA THR A 26 0.91 -32.90 36.22
C THR A 26 -0.37 -33.69 35.93
N GLU A 27 -0.36 -34.54 34.88
CA GLU A 27 -0.37 -36.02 35.00
C GLU A 27 -0.24 -36.76 33.65
N THR A 28 0.91 -37.42 33.49
CA THR A 28 1.18 -38.79 32.99
C THR A 28 0.16 -39.55 32.12
N ALA A 29 0.56 -39.89 30.88
CA ALA A 29 0.60 -41.26 30.30
C ALA A 29 1.06 -41.17 28.83
N ALA A 30 2.34 -41.42 28.54
CA ALA A 30 2.88 -42.68 28.02
C ALA A 30 2.20 -43.22 26.74
N THR A 31 2.87 -43.11 25.57
CA THR A 31 3.37 -44.24 24.76
C THR A 31 4.25 -43.69 23.62
N ALA A 32 5.45 -44.26 23.46
CA ALA A 32 6.47 -43.93 22.46
C ALA A 32 6.33 -44.84 21.20
N PRO A 33 7.31 -44.93 20.28
CA PRO A 33 7.35 -44.20 19.01
C PRO A 33 7.37 -45.15 17.78
N ALA A 34 7.30 -44.61 16.56
CA ALA A 34 7.75 -45.31 15.37
C ALA A 34 8.43 -44.34 14.38
N GLU A 35 9.72 -44.57 14.19
CA GLU A 35 10.59 -44.06 13.13
C GLU A 35 10.18 -44.59 11.75
N SER A 36 10.34 -43.81 10.68
CA SER A 36 11.08 -44.23 9.47
C SER A 36 10.94 -43.22 8.32
N ASP A 37 12.07 -42.59 8.03
CA ASP A 37 12.73 -42.33 6.74
C ASP A 37 11.98 -42.44 5.39
N ALA A 38 12.17 -41.35 4.63
CA ALA A 38 12.68 -41.26 3.25
C ALA A 38 12.20 -42.24 2.14
N SER A 39 11.65 -41.67 1.05
CA SER A 39 12.27 -41.64 -0.30
C SER A 39 11.31 -41.26 -1.44
N THR A 40 11.65 -40.17 -2.15
CA THR A 40 11.86 -40.02 -3.63
C THR A 40 10.79 -40.49 -4.66
N PRO A 41 10.56 -39.73 -5.76
CA PRO A 41 9.38 -39.84 -6.63
C PRO A 41 9.58 -40.77 -7.84
N THR A 42 8.49 -41.34 -8.37
CA THR A 42 8.49 -42.13 -9.61
C THR A 42 7.76 -41.40 -10.74
N ARG A 43 8.50 -41.20 -11.83
CA ARG A 43 8.07 -40.78 -13.17
C ARG A 43 7.70 -42.03 -13.99
N ALA A 44 6.61 -42.00 -14.74
CA ALA A 44 6.41 -42.91 -15.87
C ALA A 44 5.68 -42.21 -17.02
N GLN A 45 6.35 -42.18 -18.18
CA GLN A 45 5.80 -41.87 -19.50
C GLN A 45 5.18 -43.14 -20.11
N GLY A 46 4.14 -42.98 -20.91
CA GLY A 46 3.64 -44.02 -21.83
C GLY A 46 2.74 -43.39 -22.90
N ALA A 47 3.10 -43.57 -24.16
CA ALA A 47 2.48 -42.93 -25.32
C ALA A 47 1.70 -43.93 -26.21
N SER A 48 0.55 -43.46 -26.73
CA SER A 48 -0.17 -43.79 -28.00
C SER A 48 -0.77 -45.20 -28.21
N PRO A 49 -1.76 -45.41 -29.13
CA PRO A 49 -2.23 -44.52 -30.22
C PRO A 49 -3.77 -44.35 -30.43
N ASN A 50 -4.11 -43.44 -31.35
CA ASN A 50 -5.41 -43.07 -31.93
C ASN A 50 -6.22 -44.24 -32.56
N PRO A 51 -7.54 -44.03 -32.81
CA PRO A 51 -7.93 -43.82 -34.20
C PRO A 51 -8.89 -42.64 -34.44
N THR A 52 -8.65 -42.02 -35.61
CA THR A 52 -9.42 -41.02 -36.33
C THR A 52 -10.88 -41.45 -36.59
N SER A 53 -11.83 -40.54 -36.38
CA SER A 53 -13.06 -40.54 -37.19
C SER A 53 -13.49 -39.11 -37.48
N THR A 54 -13.53 -38.80 -38.77
CA THR A 54 -13.92 -37.53 -39.37
C THR A 54 -15.42 -37.34 -39.29
N ARG A 55 -15.90 -36.20 -38.78
CA ARG A 55 -17.24 -35.68 -39.09
C ARG A 55 -17.25 -34.15 -39.07
N GLU A 56 -17.51 -33.56 -40.22
CA GLU A 56 -17.74 -32.13 -40.42
C GLU A 56 -19.06 -31.66 -39.78
N SER A 57 -19.00 -30.49 -39.10
CA SER A 57 -19.98 -29.39 -38.88
C SER A 57 -21.49 -29.67 -38.74
N PRO A 58 -22.23 -28.92 -37.87
CA PRO A 58 -22.19 -27.45 -37.84
C PRO A 58 -22.28 -26.76 -36.46
N ALA A 59 -22.07 -25.45 -36.54
CA ALA A 59 -22.20 -24.40 -35.54
C ALA A 59 -23.27 -24.55 -34.45
N GLY A 60 -22.91 -24.03 -33.27
CA GLY A 60 -23.85 -23.48 -32.30
C GLY A 60 -24.04 -24.32 -31.04
N THR A 61 -23.18 -24.13 -30.02
CA THR A 61 -23.64 -24.31 -28.64
C THR A 61 -22.85 -23.41 -27.69
N ALA A 62 -23.62 -22.61 -26.96
CA ALA A 62 -23.29 -21.73 -25.85
C ALA A 62 -22.06 -22.14 -25.02
N THR A 63 -21.07 -21.25 -25.01
CA THR A 63 -20.05 -21.22 -23.97
C THR A 63 -20.70 -20.63 -22.71
N THR A 64 -20.76 -21.43 -21.65
CA THR A 64 -21.09 -21.01 -20.29
C THR A 64 -20.14 -19.88 -19.86
N PRO A 65 -20.62 -18.70 -19.39
CA PRO A 65 -19.74 -17.61 -18.99
C PRO A 65 -19.10 -17.91 -17.62
N GLY A 66 -17.85 -18.37 -17.64
CA GLY A 66 -16.89 -18.09 -16.58
C GLY A 66 -16.29 -16.71 -16.83
N ASP A 67 -17.05 -15.66 -16.54
CA ASP A 67 -16.80 -14.28 -16.98
C ASP A 67 -16.05 -13.48 -15.91
N ASP A 68 -14.75 -13.73 -15.74
CA ASP A 68 -13.85 -12.83 -15.01
C ASP A 68 -13.04 -11.93 -15.99
N SER A 69 -13.10 -12.20 -17.31
CA SER A 69 -12.32 -11.48 -18.32
C SER A 69 -13.06 -10.29 -18.93
N GLY A 70 -14.40 -10.33 -19.07
CA GLY A 70 -15.18 -9.24 -19.67
C GLY A 70 -15.36 -8.03 -18.75
N VAL A 71 -15.47 -8.25 -17.44
CA VAL A 71 -15.70 -7.19 -16.44
C VAL A 71 -14.48 -6.28 -16.27
N ALA A 72 -13.26 -6.80 -16.44
CA ALA A 72 -12.03 -6.00 -16.35
C ALA A 72 -11.87 -5.04 -17.54
N ALA A 73 -12.20 -5.50 -18.77
CA ALA A 73 -12.07 -4.70 -19.99
C ALA A 73 -13.07 -3.53 -20.06
N ALA A 74 -14.26 -3.68 -19.48
CA ALA A 74 -15.30 -2.66 -19.44
C ALA A 74 -15.19 -1.70 -18.24
N SER A 75 -14.07 -1.71 -17.51
CA SER A 75 -13.85 -0.82 -16.36
C SER A 75 -13.29 0.55 -16.74
N ILE A 76 -12.88 0.76 -18.00
CA ILE A 76 -12.29 2.00 -18.49
C ILE A 76 -12.87 2.36 -19.86
N VAL A 77 -13.16 3.63 -20.08
CA VAL A 77 -13.56 4.17 -21.39
C VAL A 77 -12.83 5.49 -21.67
N ASP A 78 -12.50 5.74 -22.94
CA ASP A 78 -12.06 7.06 -23.40
C ASP A 78 -13.24 7.73 -24.08
N LEU A 79 -13.53 8.96 -23.70
CA LEU A 79 -14.60 9.72 -24.30
C LEU A 79 -14.15 10.14 -25.70
N GLU A 80 -14.95 9.89 -26.72
CA GLU A 80 -14.61 10.31 -28.08
C GLU A 80 -14.65 11.84 -28.27
N PRO A 81 -15.61 12.59 -27.68
CA PRO A 81 -15.73 14.03 -27.92
C PRO A 81 -14.72 14.88 -27.17
N THR A 82 -14.09 14.33 -26.12
CA THR A 82 -13.23 15.08 -25.20
C THR A 82 -12.01 14.24 -24.84
N ASP A 83 -10.87 14.88 -24.57
CA ASP A 83 -9.64 14.17 -24.19
C ASP A 83 -9.71 13.70 -22.73
N ARG A 84 -10.63 12.77 -22.43
CA ARG A 84 -10.89 12.27 -21.07
C ARG A 84 -11.02 10.76 -21.06
N THR A 85 -10.31 10.13 -20.12
CA THR A 85 -10.47 8.71 -19.79
C THR A 85 -11.17 8.59 -18.46
N TYR A 86 -12.19 7.74 -18.39
CA TYR A 86 -12.91 7.39 -17.17
C TYR A 86 -12.56 5.97 -16.76
N ALA A 87 -12.24 5.75 -15.48
CA ALA A 87 -12.07 4.42 -14.90
C ALA A 87 -12.97 4.21 -13.68
N LEU A 88 -13.67 3.09 -13.69
CA LEU A 88 -14.65 2.68 -12.70
C LEU A 88 -14.01 1.77 -11.65
N ALA A 89 -14.20 2.11 -10.37
CA ALA A 89 -13.81 1.23 -9.27
C ALA A 89 -14.72 1.40 -8.04
N PRO A 90 -15.05 0.32 -7.31
CA PRO A 90 -14.88 -1.07 -7.71
C PRO A 90 -15.92 -1.49 -8.77
N THR A 91 -15.60 -2.49 -9.58
CA THR A 91 -16.55 -3.10 -10.53
C THR A 91 -17.48 -4.13 -9.87
N ARG A 92 -17.16 -4.56 -8.65
CA ARG A 92 -17.96 -5.47 -7.84
C ARG A 92 -17.77 -5.21 -6.36
N TYR A 93 -18.85 -5.23 -5.59
CA TYR A 93 -18.79 -5.19 -4.12
C TYR A 93 -20.05 -5.82 -3.50
N ARG A 94 -20.01 -6.10 -2.20
CA ARG A 94 -21.16 -6.59 -1.43
C ARG A 94 -21.58 -5.54 -0.42
N THR A 95 -22.89 -5.32 -0.29
CA THR A 95 -23.46 -4.53 0.79
C THR A 95 -23.48 -5.34 2.10
N PRO A 96 -23.63 -4.69 3.27
CA PRO A 96 -23.69 -5.39 4.56
C PRO A 96 -24.84 -6.40 4.71
N ASP A 97 -25.88 -6.29 3.88
CA ASP A 97 -27.06 -7.16 3.82
C ASP A 97 -27.01 -8.15 2.63
N GLU A 98 -25.79 -8.50 2.18
CA GLU A 98 -25.52 -9.49 1.12
C GLU A 98 -26.13 -9.15 -0.26
N GLY A 99 -26.30 -7.86 -0.55
CA GLY A 99 -26.59 -7.36 -1.89
C GLY A 99 -25.30 -7.35 -2.70
N LYS A 100 -25.24 -8.15 -3.77
CA LYS A 100 -24.08 -8.19 -4.67
C LYS A 100 -24.27 -7.18 -5.79
N ILE A 101 -23.42 -6.17 -5.79
CA ILE A 101 -23.37 -5.14 -6.83
C ILE A 101 -22.30 -5.49 -7.85
N THR A 102 -22.66 -5.43 -9.13
CA THR A 102 -21.71 -5.46 -10.26
C THR A 102 -21.95 -4.23 -11.13
N ALA A 103 -20.89 -3.57 -11.59
CA ALA A 103 -20.98 -2.37 -12.43
C ALA A 103 -19.86 -2.36 -13.47
N ARG A 104 -20.17 -1.89 -14.68
CA ARG A 104 -19.25 -1.76 -15.82
C ARG A 104 -19.73 -0.69 -16.79
N PHE A 105 -18.82 -0.08 -17.55
CA PHE A 105 -19.23 0.75 -18.67
C PHE A 105 -19.89 -0.12 -19.76
N ALA A 106 -21.04 0.32 -20.27
CA ALA A 106 -21.74 -0.31 -21.38
C ALA A 106 -21.40 0.35 -22.72
N SER A 107 -21.21 1.67 -22.74
CA SER A 107 -20.73 2.44 -23.88
C SER A 107 -19.85 3.61 -23.46
N THR A 108 -19.02 4.10 -24.39
CA THR A 108 -18.34 5.39 -24.22
C THR A 108 -19.23 6.55 -24.66
N ALA A 109 -18.86 7.77 -24.28
CA ALA A 109 -19.52 8.98 -24.76
C ALA A 109 -19.13 9.24 -26.22
N THR A 110 -20.10 9.71 -26.99
CA THR A 110 -19.98 10.13 -28.38
C THR A 110 -20.60 11.53 -28.53
N ALA A 111 -20.61 12.06 -29.76
CA ALA A 111 -21.31 13.30 -30.06
C ALA A 111 -22.83 13.18 -29.90
N GLU A 112 -23.39 11.97 -29.95
CA GLU A 112 -24.82 11.68 -29.98
C GLU A 112 -25.35 11.09 -28.66
N SER A 113 -24.47 10.53 -27.83
CA SER A 113 -24.86 9.92 -26.56
C SER A 113 -23.80 10.07 -25.46
N PRO A 114 -24.20 10.16 -24.17
CA PRO A 114 -23.26 10.09 -23.05
C PRO A 114 -22.63 8.69 -22.92
N ALA A 115 -21.56 8.61 -22.10
CA ALA A 115 -21.06 7.32 -21.65
C ALA A 115 -22.09 6.67 -20.74
N THR A 116 -22.26 5.35 -20.84
CA THR A 116 -23.26 4.62 -20.05
C THR A 116 -22.62 3.60 -19.13
N LEU A 117 -23.20 3.43 -17.95
CA LEU A 117 -22.84 2.47 -16.93
C LEU A 117 -23.97 1.46 -16.78
N SER A 118 -23.68 0.18 -16.98
CA SER A 118 -24.60 -0.90 -16.62
C SER A 118 -24.26 -1.42 -15.23
N ALA A 119 -25.28 -1.64 -14.40
CA ALA A 119 -25.14 -2.20 -13.08
C ALA A 119 -26.24 -3.21 -12.76
N SER A 120 -25.95 -4.12 -11.83
CA SER A 120 -26.91 -5.07 -11.29
C SER A 120 -26.83 -5.13 -9.76
N LEU A 121 -27.99 -5.30 -9.12
CA LEU A 121 -28.13 -5.62 -7.70
C LEU A 121 -28.78 -6.99 -7.57
N GLU A 122 -28.00 -7.98 -7.13
CA GLU A 122 -28.45 -9.35 -6.89
C GLU A 122 -28.64 -9.58 -5.38
N ASN A 123 -29.76 -10.18 -4.98
CA ASN A 123 -29.93 -10.66 -3.61
C ASN A 123 -29.18 -11.99 -3.42
N ALA A 124 -27.99 -11.94 -2.80
CA ALA A 124 -27.20 -13.15 -2.55
C ALA A 124 -27.59 -13.91 -1.27
N ASN A 125 -28.63 -13.46 -0.56
CA ASN A 125 -29.21 -14.22 0.55
C ASN A 125 -30.01 -15.42 0.04
N ASP A 126 -30.21 -16.41 0.90
CA ASP A 126 -31.12 -17.54 0.69
C ASP A 126 -32.59 -17.21 1.06
N PHE A 127 -32.85 -15.97 1.48
CA PHE A 127 -34.19 -15.46 1.81
C PHE A 127 -34.48 -14.13 1.09
N ALA A 128 -35.77 -13.83 0.93
CA ALA A 128 -36.21 -12.57 0.34
C ALA A 128 -35.88 -11.39 1.26
N ASN A 129 -35.09 -10.44 0.76
CA ASN A 129 -34.60 -9.30 1.53
C ASN A 129 -35.11 -7.96 0.96
N THR A 130 -35.21 -6.95 1.82
CA THR A 130 -35.54 -5.58 1.40
C THR A 130 -34.30 -4.70 1.52
N PHE A 131 -33.74 -4.33 0.37
CA PHE A 131 -32.54 -3.51 0.26
C PHE A 131 -32.89 -2.02 0.35
N ARG A 132 -32.04 -1.26 1.04
CA ARG A 132 -32.10 0.21 1.13
C ARG A 132 -31.23 0.81 0.04
N ILE A 133 -31.76 0.91 -1.16
CA ILE A 133 -30.98 1.28 -2.35
C ILE A 133 -30.66 2.77 -2.39
N GLU A 134 -31.36 3.60 -1.62
CA GLU A 134 -31.08 5.04 -1.53
C GLU A 134 -29.65 5.36 -1.03
N TRP A 135 -28.98 4.37 -0.42
CA TRP A 135 -27.60 4.45 0.05
C TRP A 135 -26.64 3.46 -0.63
N THR A 136 -27.00 2.91 -1.79
CA THR A 136 -26.23 1.86 -2.46
C THR A 136 -25.88 2.26 -3.90
N PRO A 137 -24.74 2.92 -4.14
CA PRO A 137 -24.31 3.29 -5.48
C PRO A 137 -24.13 2.08 -6.42
N PRO A 138 -24.56 2.12 -7.68
CA PRO A 138 -25.17 3.25 -8.37
C PRO A 138 -26.71 3.34 -8.22
N PHE A 139 -27.38 2.43 -7.50
CA PHE A 139 -28.84 2.43 -7.29
C PHE A 139 -29.35 3.51 -6.33
N GLY A 140 -28.44 4.33 -5.78
CA GLY A 140 -28.74 5.50 -4.98
C GLY A 140 -27.49 6.37 -4.86
N ARG A 141 -27.62 7.54 -4.22
CA ARG A 141 -26.53 8.55 -4.15
C ARG A 141 -26.00 8.88 -5.55
N LEU A 142 -26.93 9.25 -6.43
CA LEU A 142 -26.68 9.41 -7.87
C LEU A 142 -25.75 10.56 -8.22
N SER A 143 -25.53 11.52 -7.31
CA SER A 143 -24.54 12.58 -7.48
C SER A 143 -23.25 12.25 -6.74
N SER A 144 -22.12 12.48 -7.40
CA SER A 144 -20.81 12.37 -6.79
C SER A 144 -20.61 13.51 -5.78
N ARG A 145 -19.61 13.35 -4.93
CA ARG A 145 -19.00 14.46 -4.22
C ARG A 145 -18.26 15.37 -5.21
N VAL A 146 -17.85 16.54 -4.71
CA VAL A 146 -16.84 17.37 -5.39
C VAL A 146 -15.62 16.47 -5.67
N PRO A 147 -15.10 16.44 -6.91
CA PRO A 147 -14.00 15.55 -7.26
C PRO A 147 -12.78 15.85 -6.40
N GLU A 148 -12.14 14.79 -5.91
CA GLU A 148 -10.88 14.90 -5.19
C GLU A 148 -9.72 14.90 -6.21
N PRO A 149 -8.71 15.78 -6.06
CA PRO A 149 -7.61 15.80 -7.00
C PRO A 149 -6.78 14.53 -6.86
N PHE A 150 -6.20 14.10 -7.98
CA PHE A 150 -5.05 13.23 -7.87
C PHE A 150 -3.92 13.97 -7.16
N ALA A 151 -3.03 13.24 -6.50
CA ALA A 151 -1.92 13.84 -5.77
C ALA A 151 -0.91 14.61 -6.64
N ASP A 152 -1.15 14.75 -7.94
CA ASP A 152 -0.31 15.43 -8.92
C ASP A 152 -0.93 16.69 -9.54
N THR A 153 -2.12 17.11 -9.10
CA THR A 153 -2.80 18.30 -9.64
C THR A 153 -3.43 19.15 -8.54
N ASP A 154 -3.24 20.47 -8.64
CA ASP A 154 -3.93 21.46 -7.81
C ASP A 154 -5.19 22.01 -8.51
N ALA A 155 -5.57 21.45 -9.67
CA ALA A 155 -6.61 21.97 -10.57
C ALA A 155 -8.04 21.97 -10.00
N LEU A 156 -8.24 21.60 -8.73
CA LEU A 156 -9.54 21.49 -8.08
C LEU A 156 -9.74 22.46 -6.91
N ALA A 157 -8.84 23.42 -6.70
CA ALA A 157 -8.94 24.38 -5.58
C ALA A 157 -10.27 25.14 -5.54
N ASP A 158 -10.86 25.44 -6.71
CA ASP A 158 -12.12 26.17 -6.85
C ASP A 158 -13.31 25.27 -7.28
N ALA A 159 -13.12 23.94 -7.32
CA ALA A 159 -14.16 23.02 -7.76
C ALA A 159 -15.34 22.99 -6.78
N THR A 160 -16.55 23.12 -7.30
CA THR A 160 -17.80 23.05 -6.52
C THR A 160 -18.59 21.79 -6.87
N HIS A 161 -19.80 21.63 -6.28
CA HIS A 161 -20.68 20.51 -6.64
C HIS A 161 -21.02 20.47 -8.13
N ARG A 162 -20.95 21.63 -8.81
CA ARG A 162 -21.23 21.78 -10.25
C ARG A 162 -20.27 21.00 -11.14
N ALA A 163 -19.03 20.78 -10.68
CA ALA A 163 -18.06 19.95 -11.37
C ALA A 163 -18.38 18.45 -11.25
N GLY A 164 -19.25 18.06 -10.31
CA GLY A 164 -19.61 16.68 -9.99
C GLY A 164 -20.22 15.89 -11.14
N LEU A 165 -20.19 14.57 -11.00
CA LEU A 165 -20.85 13.63 -11.90
C LEU A 165 -22.20 13.20 -11.35
N VAL A 166 -23.14 12.94 -12.24
CA VAL A 166 -24.43 12.33 -11.95
C VAL A 166 -24.59 11.04 -12.74
N LEU A 167 -25.09 10.01 -12.06
CA LEU A 167 -25.54 8.76 -12.66
C LEU A 167 -27.04 8.89 -12.92
N ALA A 168 -27.40 9.34 -14.12
CA ALA A 168 -28.78 9.57 -14.52
C ALA A 168 -29.36 8.27 -15.10
N PRO A 169 -30.44 7.69 -14.55
CA PRO A 169 -31.02 6.47 -15.09
C PRO A 169 -31.52 6.68 -16.52
N THR A 170 -31.40 5.65 -17.35
CA THR A 170 -31.92 5.65 -18.73
C THR A 170 -33.23 4.89 -18.81
N ALA A 171 -33.85 4.85 -20.00
CA ALA A 171 -35.02 4.02 -20.27
C ALA A 171 -34.76 2.50 -20.11
N ASN A 172 -33.49 2.08 -20.06
CA ASN A 172 -33.10 0.68 -19.85
C ASN A 172 -32.94 0.32 -18.35
N HIS A 173 -33.44 1.15 -17.44
CA HIS A 173 -33.37 0.92 -16.00
C HIS A 173 -34.69 0.34 -15.46
N GLU A 174 -34.67 -0.87 -14.89
CA GLU A 174 -35.90 -1.61 -14.52
C GLU A 174 -36.78 -0.94 -13.47
N LEU A 175 -36.20 -0.07 -12.64
CA LEU A 175 -36.92 0.67 -11.58
C LEU A 175 -37.36 2.08 -11.99
N VAL A 176 -37.22 2.49 -13.26
CA VAL A 176 -37.53 3.86 -13.71
C VAL A 176 -38.40 3.82 -14.96
N ASP A 177 -39.59 4.43 -14.88
CA ASP A 177 -40.50 4.54 -16.02
C ASP A 177 -40.27 5.81 -16.86
N ASP A 178 -39.86 6.90 -16.20
CA ASP A 178 -39.67 8.23 -16.83
C ASP A 178 -38.26 8.75 -16.53
N PRO A 179 -37.26 8.41 -17.37
CA PRO A 179 -35.87 8.81 -17.15
C PRO A 179 -35.67 10.32 -17.42
N PRO A 180 -34.73 10.97 -16.72
CA PRO A 180 -34.40 12.37 -16.99
C PRO A 180 -33.82 12.58 -18.39
N GLU A 181 -34.05 13.76 -18.94
CA GLU A 181 -33.41 14.21 -20.18
C GLU A 181 -31.98 14.71 -19.92
N PHE A 182 -31.11 14.52 -20.91
CA PHE A 182 -29.74 14.99 -20.90
C PHE A 182 -29.41 15.69 -22.23
N GLU A 183 -28.58 16.72 -22.15
CA GLU A 183 -28.14 17.54 -23.27
C GLU A 183 -26.62 17.63 -23.32
N ARG A 184 -26.10 17.97 -24.49
CA ARG A 184 -24.68 18.19 -24.70
C ARG A 184 -24.41 19.69 -24.72
N ASP A 185 -23.53 20.13 -23.84
CA ASP A 185 -23.12 21.52 -23.71
C ASP A 185 -22.03 21.88 -24.74
N ASP A 186 -21.77 23.18 -24.93
CA ASP A 186 -20.81 23.71 -25.90
C ASP A 186 -19.35 23.28 -25.59
N ASP A 187 -19.08 22.93 -24.32
CA ASP A 187 -17.80 22.35 -23.88
C ASP A 187 -17.63 20.87 -24.29
N GLY A 188 -18.63 20.29 -24.96
CA GLY A 188 -18.63 18.94 -25.50
C GLY A 188 -19.05 17.87 -24.48
N TYR A 189 -19.31 18.23 -23.22
CA TYR A 189 -19.73 17.29 -22.18
C TYR A 189 -21.26 17.17 -22.08
N TRP A 190 -21.71 15.98 -21.70
CA TRP A 190 -23.12 15.71 -21.43
C TRP A 190 -23.50 16.13 -20.01
N ARG A 191 -24.69 16.72 -19.87
CA ARG A 191 -25.26 17.24 -18.62
C ARG A 191 -26.73 16.86 -18.54
N LEU A 192 -27.28 16.86 -17.34
CA LEU A 192 -28.73 16.83 -17.18
C LEU A 192 -29.36 18.10 -17.77
N ALA A 193 -30.51 17.99 -18.42
CA ALA A 193 -31.30 19.14 -18.83
C ALA A 193 -31.95 19.85 -17.63
N THR A 194 -32.21 19.10 -16.55
CA THR A 194 -32.84 19.59 -15.32
C THR A 194 -32.07 19.16 -14.06
N GLY A 195 -32.50 19.62 -12.89
CA GLY A 195 -31.89 19.22 -11.62
C GLY A 195 -31.97 17.72 -11.35
N VAL A 196 -31.24 17.26 -10.34
CA VAL A 196 -31.32 15.88 -9.86
C VAL A 196 -32.62 15.72 -9.05
N ASP A 197 -33.47 14.78 -9.47
CA ASP A 197 -34.70 14.41 -8.76
C ASP A 197 -34.59 13.01 -8.13
N GLN A 198 -35.63 12.61 -7.40
CA GLN A 198 -35.77 11.25 -6.89
C GLN A 198 -36.34 10.32 -7.97
N TRP A 199 -35.47 9.81 -8.86
CA TRP A 199 -35.89 8.89 -9.93
C TRP A 199 -36.07 7.44 -9.47
N LEU A 200 -35.35 7.03 -8.43
CA LEU A 200 -35.34 5.65 -7.93
C LEU A 200 -36.12 5.52 -6.62
N PRO A 201 -36.77 4.37 -6.37
CA PRO A 201 -37.37 4.11 -5.07
C PRO A 201 -36.30 4.05 -3.99
N GLU A 202 -36.67 4.32 -2.74
CA GLU A 202 -35.71 4.20 -1.65
C GLU A 202 -35.35 2.74 -1.36
N ARG A 203 -36.31 1.84 -1.56
CA ARG A 203 -36.16 0.42 -1.21
C ARG A 203 -36.67 -0.47 -2.31
N VAL A 204 -36.04 -1.64 -2.44
CA VAL A 204 -36.50 -2.71 -3.31
C VAL A 204 -36.51 -4.02 -2.52
N ARG A 205 -37.58 -4.79 -2.67
CA ARG A 205 -37.67 -6.14 -2.11
C ARG A 205 -37.34 -7.13 -3.22
N LEU A 206 -36.41 -8.03 -2.94
CA LEU A 206 -35.94 -9.04 -3.87
C LEU A 206 -36.05 -10.43 -3.25
N ASP A 207 -36.54 -11.40 -4.00
CA ASP A 207 -36.50 -12.82 -3.68
C ASP A 207 -35.04 -13.36 -3.72
N PRO A 208 -34.76 -14.56 -3.19
CA PRO A 208 -33.42 -15.15 -3.22
C PRO A 208 -32.90 -15.28 -4.66
N GLY A 209 -31.72 -14.73 -4.95
CA GLY A 209 -31.12 -14.73 -6.29
C GLY A 209 -31.79 -13.80 -7.30
N GLU A 210 -32.86 -13.09 -6.93
CA GLU A 210 -33.48 -12.09 -7.80
C GLU A 210 -32.49 -10.93 -8.02
N THR A 211 -32.46 -10.43 -9.27
CA THR A 211 -31.55 -9.38 -9.70
C THR A 211 -32.33 -8.24 -10.33
N VAL A 212 -31.98 -7.02 -9.95
CA VAL A 212 -32.43 -5.79 -10.64
C VAL A 212 -31.30 -5.26 -11.51
N HIS A 213 -31.64 -4.85 -12.72
CA HIS A 213 -30.73 -4.26 -13.68
C HIS A 213 -30.98 -2.76 -13.88
N GLY A 214 -29.90 -2.00 -13.96
CA GLY A 214 -29.92 -0.56 -14.21
C GLY A 214 -28.90 -0.16 -15.27
N GLU A 215 -29.27 0.78 -16.12
CA GLU A 215 -28.35 1.51 -17.00
C GLU A 215 -28.42 3.00 -16.68
N TYR A 216 -27.26 3.63 -16.53
CA TYR A 216 -27.11 5.04 -16.17
C TYR A 216 -26.26 5.77 -17.20
N ALA A 217 -26.70 6.94 -17.65
CA ALA A 217 -25.85 7.90 -18.31
C ALA A 217 -24.93 8.59 -17.28
N VAL A 218 -23.63 8.70 -17.59
CA VAL A 218 -22.64 9.38 -16.76
C VAL A 218 -22.48 10.82 -17.26
N VAL A 219 -23.11 11.77 -16.56
CA VAL A 219 -23.28 13.16 -17.01
C VAL A 219 -22.90 14.18 -15.93
N GLY A 220 -22.82 15.47 -16.27
CA GLY A 220 -22.69 16.56 -15.30
C GLY A 220 -24.02 17.06 -14.74
N HIS A 221 -23.93 17.90 -13.71
CA HIS A 221 -25.08 18.66 -13.23
C HIS A 221 -25.55 19.69 -14.26
N ALA A 222 -26.86 19.96 -14.29
CA ALA A 222 -27.48 20.96 -15.16
C ALA A 222 -26.94 22.39 -14.93
N ASP A 223 -26.66 22.75 -13.66
CA ASP A 223 -26.10 24.05 -13.29
C ASP A 223 -24.56 24.13 -13.43
N GLY A 224 -23.94 23.09 -14.02
CA GLY A 224 -22.49 23.00 -14.18
C GLY A 224 -21.96 23.39 -15.56
N ALA A 225 -22.77 24.03 -16.39
CA ALA A 225 -22.35 24.47 -17.73
C ALA A 225 -21.06 25.31 -17.67
N GLY A 226 -20.10 24.99 -18.53
CA GLY A 226 -18.78 25.64 -18.58
C GLY A 226 -17.78 25.24 -17.49
N GLU A 227 -18.14 24.41 -16.51
CA GLU A 227 -17.20 23.86 -15.51
C GLU A 227 -16.32 22.74 -16.11
N GLY A 228 -16.64 22.25 -17.31
CA GLY A 228 -15.96 21.17 -17.98
C GLY A 228 -16.02 19.83 -17.21
N ARG A 229 -14.92 19.08 -17.28
CA ARG A 229 -14.68 17.86 -16.50
C ARG A 229 -13.23 17.80 -16.02
N PRO A 230 -12.92 18.37 -14.84
CA PRO A 230 -11.56 18.41 -14.35
C PRO A 230 -11.07 17.00 -13.97
N PRO A 231 -9.77 16.69 -14.16
CA PRO A 231 -9.18 15.45 -13.69
C PRO A 231 -9.34 15.27 -12.18
N GLY A 232 -9.68 14.07 -11.73
CA GLY A 232 -9.88 13.76 -10.31
C GLY A 232 -10.68 12.49 -10.08
N VAL A 233 -10.97 12.20 -8.81
CA VAL A 233 -11.75 11.05 -8.38
C VAL A 233 -13.13 11.51 -7.92
N TYR A 234 -14.15 11.03 -8.63
CA TYR A 234 -15.56 11.34 -8.37
C TYR A 234 -16.15 10.21 -7.54
N GLU A 235 -16.40 10.47 -6.26
CA GLU A 235 -16.92 9.48 -5.31
C GLU A 235 -18.43 9.58 -5.14
N PHE A 236 -19.12 8.47 -5.41
CA PHE A 236 -20.52 8.23 -5.05
C PHE A 236 -20.53 7.43 -3.74
N ARG A 237 -20.86 8.10 -2.64
CA ARG A 237 -20.73 7.52 -1.30
C ARG A 237 -22.04 6.93 -0.81
N GLY A 238 -22.05 5.62 -0.59
CA GLY A 238 -23.13 4.89 0.04
C GLY A 238 -23.03 4.84 1.56
N ARG A 239 -23.75 3.88 2.16
CA ARG A 239 -23.64 3.58 3.59
C ARG A 239 -22.44 2.67 3.87
N SER A 240 -21.77 2.91 5.00
CA SER A 240 -20.55 2.19 5.40
C SER A 240 -19.45 2.36 4.32
N ASP A 241 -18.70 1.30 4.00
CA ASP A 241 -17.62 1.33 3.00
C ASP A 241 -18.11 1.14 1.56
N SER A 242 -19.44 1.10 1.34
CA SER A 242 -20.03 0.99 0.00
C SER A 242 -19.78 2.28 -0.78
N THR A 243 -18.82 2.24 -1.69
CA THR A 243 -18.44 3.39 -2.51
C THR A 243 -18.29 2.96 -3.96
N LEU A 244 -18.74 3.82 -4.87
CA LEU A 244 -18.43 3.72 -6.29
C LEU A 244 -17.64 4.97 -6.67
N ARG A 245 -16.59 4.79 -7.46
CA ARG A 245 -15.69 5.87 -7.87
C ARG A 245 -15.52 5.83 -9.38
N ILE A 246 -15.54 7.02 -9.97
CA ILE A 246 -15.11 7.24 -11.36
C ILE A 246 -13.89 8.15 -11.29
N ALA A 247 -12.73 7.64 -11.66
CA ALA A 247 -11.52 8.41 -11.81
C ALA A 247 -11.45 8.96 -13.23
N VAL A 248 -11.13 10.24 -13.37
CA VAL A 248 -11.11 10.95 -14.66
C VAL A 248 -9.76 11.60 -14.86
N TRP A 249 -9.11 11.38 -16.00
CA TRP A 249 -7.85 12.06 -16.37
C TRP A 249 -7.79 12.35 -17.86
N GLU A 250 -6.79 13.11 -18.30
CA GLU A 250 -6.59 13.41 -19.72
C GLU A 250 -6.07 12.20 -20.48
N THR A 251 -6.74 11.76 -21.54
CA THR A 251 -6.39 10.52 -22.24
C THR A 251 -5.00 10.60 -22.86
N GLY A 252 -4.68 11.71 -23.51
CA GLY A 252 -3.37 11.94 -24.12
C GLY A 252 -2.25 12.29 -23.12
N ARG A 253 -2.60 12.69 -21.89
CA ARG A 253 -1.66 13.22 -20.90
C ARG A 253 -1.90 12.69 -19.48
N PRO A 254 -1.77 11.35 -19.24
CA PRO A 254 -2.03 10.75 -17.94
C PRO A 254 -0.94 10.99 -16.90
N GLY A 255 0.23 11.51 -17.28
CA GLY A 255 1.37 11.69 -16.39
C GLY A 255 1.36 13.00 -15.61
N PRO A 256 2.37 13.22 -14.74
CA PRO A 256 2.48 14.42 -13.93
C PRO A 256 2.73 15.66 -14.79
N GLU A 257 2.25 16.80 -14.29
CA GLU A 257 2.62 18.12 -14.80
C GLU A 257 3.68 18.75 -13.88
N GLY A 258 4.71 19.32 -14.48
CA GLY A 258 5.82 19.95 -13.76
C GLY A 258 7.04 19.04 -13.63
N GLY A 259 8.18 19.69 -13.44
CA GLY A 259 9.46 19.02 -13.43
C GLY A 259 9.92 18.55 -12.07
N SER A 260 10.81 17.56 -12.06
CA SER A 260 11.54 17.13 -10.87
C SER A 260 12.84 17.93 -10.72
N ARG A 261 13.23 18.24 -9.48
CA ARG A 261 14.55 18.81 -9.19
C ARG A 261 15.70 17.87 -9.53
N PHE A 262 15.40 16.57 -9.68
CA PHE A 262 16.35 15.52 -10.00
C PHE A 262 16.33 15.17 -11.49
N GLU A 263 15.65 15.96 -12.31
CA GLU A 263 15.75 15.84 -13.77
C GLU A 263 17.22 15.80 -14.20
N GLN A 264 17.54 14.88 -15.11
CA GLN A 264 18.90 14.65 -15.65
C GLN A 264 19.88 13.95 -14.70
N GLN A 265 19.46 13.55 -13.50
CA GLN A 265 20.30 12.73 -12.63
C GLN A 265 20.33 11.28 -13.12
N THR A 266 21.53 10.75 -13.39
CA THR A 266 21.69 9.31 -13.62
C THR A 266 21.90 8.61 -12.29
N LEU A 267 21.05 7.63 -11.98
CA LEU A 267 21.10 6.87 -10.73
C LEU A 267 21.58 5.44 -10.96
N PRO A 268 22.34 4.86 -10.03
CA PRO A 268 22.63 3.43 -10.06
C PRO A 268 21.32 2.63 -9.88
N PRO A 269 21.22 1.42 -10.44
CA PRO A 269 20.07 0.56 -10.22
C PRO A 269 19.93 0.20 -8.74
N ILE A 270 18.70 0.14 -8.24
CA ILE A 270 18.42 -0.29 -6.85
C ILE A 270 18.69 -1.78 -6.68
N SER A 271 18.38 -2.57 -7.72
CA SER A 271 18.60 -4.01 -7.80
C SER A 271 18.96 -4.36 -9.24
N GLU A 272 19.78 -5.40 -9.42
CA GLU A 272 20.05 -5.98 -10.74
C GLU A 272 18.89 -6.88 -11.22
N GLU A 273 18.01 -7.29 -10.30
CA GLU A 273 16.92 -8.23 -10.57
C GLU A 273 15.59 -7.55 -10.93
N ALA A 274 15.45 -6.24 -10.66
CA ALA A 274 14.19 -5.52 -10.83
C ALA A 274 14.41 -4.14 -11.44
N SER A 275 13.61 -3.83 -12.46
CA SER A 275 13.57 -2.54 -13.13
C SER A 275 12.80 -1.50 -12.29
N THR A 276 13.30 -0.26 -12.25
CA THR A 276 12.71 0.84 -11.47
C THR A 276 12.30 1.98 -12.40
N ALA A 277 11.02 2.37 -12.35
CA ALA A 277 10.52 3.59 -12.98
C ALA A 277 10.66 4.78 -12.01
N TRP A 278 11.51 5.74 -12.34
CA TRP A 278 11.76 6.89 -11.49
C TRP A 278 10.82 8.06 -11.79
N PHE A 279 10.41 8.77 -10.74
CA PHE A 279 9.56 9.97 -10.87
C PHE A 279 10.19 11.08 -11.72
N HIS A 280 11.50 11.31 -11.60
CA HIS A 280 12.18 12.37 -12.35
C HIS A 280 12.35 12.05 -13.84
N ASP A 281 12.04 10.82 -14.27
CA ASP A 281 11.95 10.43 -15.67
C ASP A 281 10.49 10.42 -16.17
N ALA A 282 9.51 10.63 -15.28
CA ALA A 282 8.10 10.63 -15.63
C ALA A 282 7.73 11.93 -16.36
N ASP A 283 7.06 11.78 -17.50
CA ASP A 283 6.55 12.87 -18.31
C ASP A 283 5.03 12.85 -18.40
N ALA A 284 4.44 13.80 -19.15
CA ALA A 284 2.99 13.89 -19.34
C ALA A 284 2.35 12.60 -19.92
N THR A 285 3.11 11.67 -20.50
CA THR A 285 2.59 10.41 -21.06
C THR A 285 2.70 9.23 -20.08
N THR A 286 3.34 9.43 -18.93
CA THR A 286 3.64 8.36 -17.98
C THR A 286 2.43 8.01 -17.12
N GLY A 287 1.73 6.93 -17.46
CA GLY A 287 0.48 6.55 -16.77
C GLY A 287 0.61 5.96 -15.36
N THR A 288 1.81 5.57 -14.91
CA THR A 288 2.03 5.10 -13.53
C THR A 288 3.32 5.66 -12.99
N TYR A 289 3.26 6.33 -11.85
CA TYR A 289 4.40 6.99 -11.23
C TYR A 289 4.19 7.17 -9.73
N LEU A 290 5.30 7.29 -8.99
CA LEU A 290 5.32 7.62 -7.57
C LEU A 290 5.70 9.09 -7.41
N ARG A 291 4.82 9.94 -6.89
CA ARG A 291 5.10 11.37 -6.67
C ARG A 291 5.36 11.67 -5.19
N PRO A 292 6.46 12.34 -4.82
CA PRO A 292 6.61 12.94 -3.50
C PRO A 292 5.86 14.28 -3.43
N ASP A 293 5.31 14.63 -2.26
CA ASP A 293 4.73 15.97 -2.01
C ASP A 293 5.81 17.06 -2.00
N ARG A 294 7.06 16.68 -1.67
CA ARG A 294 8.26 17.51 -1.73
C ARG A 294 9.50 16.68 -1.98
N GLU A 295 10.43 17.23 -2.76
CA GLU A 295 11.68 16.55 -3.11
C GLU A 295 12.86 16.95 -2.21
N GLN A 296 12.64 17.86 -1.25
CA GLN A 296 13.63 18.24 -0.25
C GLN A 296 12.96 18.59 1.07
N ALA A 297 13.57 18.17 2.18
CA ALA A 297 13.10 18.49 3.53
C ALA A 297 14.27 18.55 4.52
N ARG A 298 14.11 19.29 5.63
CA ARG A 298 15.10 19.35 6.72
C ARG A 298 14.62 18.49 7.88
N LEU A 299 15.52 17.68 8.46
CA LEU A 299 15.21 16.80 9.58
C LEU A 299 14.92 17.61 10.87
N PRO A 300 13.95 17.18 11.69
CA PRO A 300 12.96 16.12 11.42
C PRO A 300 11.94 16.56 10.35
N ALA A 301 11.53 15.62 9.51
CA ALA A 301 10.69 15.89 8.33
C ALA A 301 9.57 14.87 8.17
N GLN A 302 8.47 15.32 7.55
CA GLN A 302 7.43 14.45 7.02
C GLN A 302 7.33 14.65 5.51
N VAL A 303 7.33 13.54 4.76
CA VAL A 303 7.25 13.53 3.30
C VAL A 303 6.23 12.50 2.88
N ALA A 304 5.21 12.91 2.15
CA ALA A 304 4.17 12.03 1.65
C ALA A 304 4.51 11.60 0.22
N PHE A 305 4.45 10.30 -0.03
CA PHE A 305 4.64 9.72 -1.35
C PHE A 305 3.31 9.13 -1.81
N THR A 306 2.86 9.47 -3.01
CA THR A 306 1.62 8.93 -3.58
C THR A 306 1.91 8.28 -4.92
N VAL A 307 1.64 6.98 -5.01
CA VAL A 307 1.59 6.31 -6.31
C VAL A 307 0.25 6.60 -6.96
N VAL A 308 0.29 6.92 -8.25
CA VAL A 308 -0.88 7.18 -9.09
C VAL A 308 -0.87 6.17 -10.23
N ASN A 309 -1.99 5.51 -10.47
CA ASN A 309 -2.18 4.63 -11.62
C ASN A 309 -3.26 5.19 -12.56
N LYS A 310 -2.87 6.03 -13.51
CA LYS A 310 -3.68 6.50 -14.65
C LYS A 310 -3.40 5.68 -15.93
N SER A 311 -2.92 4.43 -15.77
CA SER A 311 -2.75 3.49 -16.87
C SER A 311 -4.01 2.65 -17.07
N ARG A 312 -4.03 1.84 -18.15
CA ARG A 312 -5.12 0.89 -18.41
C ARG A 312 -4.96 -0.44 -17.68
N SER A 313 -3.85 -0.64 -16.98
CA SER A 313 -3.49 -1.91 -16.37
C SER A 313 -3.50 -1.83 -14.86
N THR A 314 -3.88 -2.92 -14.21
CA THR A 314 -3.71 -3.05 -12.76
C THR A 314 -2.25 -3.36 -12.44
N THR A 315 -1.69 -2.69 -11.43
CA THR A 315 -0.34 -2.96 -10.92
C THR A 315 -0.42 -3.72 -9.60
N GLY A 316 0.44 -4.71 -9.38
CA GLY A 316 0.36 -5.63 -8.25
C GLY A 316 1.44 -5.43 -7.18
N CYS A 317 1.33 -6.22 -6.11
CA CYS A 317 2.37 -6.48 -5.11
C CYS A 317 3.01 -5.24 -4.46
N GLY A 318 2.16 -4.31 -4.04
CA GLY A 318 2.58 -3.09 -3.36
C GLY A 318 3.28 -3.33 -2.03
N HIS A 319 4.59 -3.12 -2.02
CA HIS A 319 5.42 -2.94 -0.83
C HIS A 319 5.95 -1.50 -0.81
N TRP A 320 6.49 -1.07 0.34
CA TRP A 320 7.15 0.22 0.49
C TRP A 320 8.52 0.00 1.11
N SER A 321 9.55 0.59 0.53
CA SER A 321 10.94 0.49 1.00
C SER A 321 11.65 1.83 0.90
N LEU A 322 12.56 2.08 1.84
CA LEU A 322 13.41 3.27 1.89
C LEU A 322 14.86 2.86 1.65
N TYR A 323 15.53 3.56 0.76
CA TYR A 323 16.95 3.39 0.46
C TYR A 323 17.70 4.70 0.64
N LYS A 324 18.97 4.62 1.08
CA LYS A 324 19.92 5.75 1.08
C LYS A 324 20.90 5.57 -0.08
N LEU A 325 21.16 6.64 -0.82
CA LEU A 325 22.27 6.69 -1.78
C LEU A 325 23.55 7.10 -1.04
N ASP A 326 24.61 6.29 -1.15
CA ASP A 326 25.94 6.63 -0.66
C ASP A 326 26.99 6.20 -1.70
N GLY A 327 27.65 7.19 -2.31
CA GLY A 327 28.45 7.01 -3.52
C GLY A 327 27.58 6.53 -4.69
N GLU A 328 27.98 5.42 -5.32
CA GLU A 328 27.28 4.82 -6.47
C GLU A 328 26.38 3.64 -6.09
N ARG A 329 25.97 3.55 -4.82
CA ARG A 329 25.21 2.39 -4.31
C ARG A 329 24.04 2.78 -3.44
N TRP A 330 22.95 2.02 -3.59
CA TRP A 330 21.78 2.09 -2.73
C TRP A 330 21.90 1.14 -1.54
N TYR A 331 21.57 1.65 -0.36
CA TYR A 331 21.55 0.89 0.89
C TYR A 331 20.12 0.85 1.44
N HIS A 332 19.55 -0.35 1.51
CA HIS A 332 18.20 -0.56 2.03
C HIS A 332 18.11 -0.25 3.52
N ILE A 333 17.38 0.79 3.90
CA ILE A 333 17.17 1.21 5.29
C ILE A 333 16.07 0.39 5.94
N GLY A 334 14.99 0.12 5.21
CA GLY A 334 13.91 -0.76 5.63
C GLY A 334 12.58 -0.46 4.91
N PRO A 335 11.52 -1.18 5.26
CA PRO A 335 11.45 -2.24 6.26
C PRO A 335 12.09 -3.56 5.77
N TYR A 336 12.60 -4.38 6.70
CA TYR A 336 13.26 -5.66 6.36
C TYR A 336 12.30 -6.87 6.28
N VAL A 337 11.02 -6.64 6.50
CA VAL A 337 9.96 -7.64 6.44
C VAL A 337 8.79 -7.02 5.73
N HIS A 338 8.35 -7.67 4.66
CA HIS A 338 7.08 -7.35 4.01
C HIS A 338 6.08 -8.45 4.34
N THR A 339 4.83 -8.07 4.57
CA THR A 339 3.74 -9.04 4.54
C THR A 339 3.64 -9.62 3.14
N ALA A 340 3.38 -10.93 3.01
CA ALA A 340 3.15 -11.58 1.71
C ALA A 340 1.83 -11.14 1.02
N ASP A 341 1.22 -10.06 1.47
CA ASP A 341 -0.02 -9.49 0.96
C ASP A 341 0.26 -8.72 -0.34
N CYS A 342 -0.01 -9.36 -1.47
CA CYS A 342 0.10 -8.75 -2.79
C CYS A 342 -1.16 -7.92 -3.10
N ARG A 343 -1.17 -6.67 -2.62
CA ARG A 343 -2.26 -5.72 -2.92
C ARG A 343 -2.15 -5.18 -4.34
N GLN A 344 -3.29 -5.10 -5.03
CA GLN A 344 -3.41 -4.51 -6.35
C GLN A 344 -3.76 -3.02 -6.28
N LEU A 345 -3.30 -2.27 -7.29
CA LEU A 345 -3.65 -0.87 -7.53
C LEU A 345 -4.24 -0.78 -8.94
N ARG A 346 -5.56 -0.60 -9.00
CA ARG A 346 -6.32 -0.58 -10.26
C ARG A 346 -6.16 0.76 -10.99
N PRO A 347 -6.50 0.82 -12.28
CA PRO A 347 -6.67 2.07 -13.02
C PRO A 347 -7.53 3.08 -12.26
N GLY A 348 -7.10 4.33 -12.24
CA GLY A 348 -7.72 5.42 -11.51
C GLY A 348 -7.47 5.44 -10.00
N GLN A 349 -6.77 4.45 -9.44
CA GLN A 349 -6.48 4.41 -8.00
C GLN A 349 -5.16 5.07 -7.65
N THR A 350 -5.11 5.56 -6.41
CA THR A 350 -3.91 6.08 -5.77
C THR A 350 -3.65 5.35 -4.46
N LYS A 351 -2.40 5.38 -4.00
CA LYS A 351 -2.04 4.93 -2.66
C LYS A 351 -0.92 5.80 -2.11
N SER A 352 -1.10 6.27 -0.89
CA SER A 352 -0.11 7.13 -0.22
C SER A 352 0.63 6.37 0.87
N TRP A 353 1.89 6.76 1.06
CA TRP A 353 2.75 6.35 2.16
C TRP A 353 3.54 7.53 2.67
N THR A 354 3.52 7.75 3.98
CA THR A 354 4.21 8.87 4.61
C THR A 354 5.50 8.41 5.29
N LEU A 355 6.61 9.01 4.89
CA LEU A 355 7.89 8.93 5.59
C LEU A 355 7.89 9.97 6.73
N ASN A 356 8.01 9.50 7.97
CA ASN A 356 8.42 10.35 9.10
C ASN A 356 9.91 10.12 9.32
N ALA A 357 10.71 11.12 8.98
CA ALA A 357 12.17 11.06 8.98
C ALA A 357 12.72 11.84 10.18
N ASP A 358 13.42 11.15 11.08
CA ASP A 358 14.02 11.71 12.28
C ASP A 358 15.55 11.54 12.24
N GLY A 359 16.29 12.60 12.61
CA GLY A 359 17.75 12.52 12.78
C GLY A 359 18.18 11.78 14.04
N GLY A 360 17.33 11.80 15.07
CA GLY A 360 17.49 11.03 16.32
C GLY A 360 16.63 9.78 16.33
N GLU A 361 16.27 9.30 17.52
CA GLU A 361 15.34 8.17 17.64
C GLU A 361 13.98 8.50 16.99
N ALA A 362 13.43 7.53 16.26
CA ALA A 362 12.14 7.70 15.60
C ALA A 362 11.03 7.88 16.63
N LEU A 363 10.12 8.81 16.40
CA LEU A 363 8.93 8.90 17.24
C LEU A 363 8.06 7.62 17.08
N PRO A 364 7.39 7.17 18.17
CA PRO A 364 6.46 6.07 18.08
C PRO A 364 5.43 6.35 16.97
N PRO A 365 5.04 5.34 16.17
CA PRO A 365 4.01 5.54 15.15
C PRO A 365 2.73 6.05 15.83
N ILE A 366 2.27 7.24 15.43
CA ILE A 366 1.01 7.81 15.92
C ILE A 366 -0.13 7.13 15.15
N GLY A 367 -0.70 6.08 15.74
CA GLY A 367 -1.82 5.32 15.17
C GLY A 367 -1.44 4.29 14.08
N HIS A 368 -2.45 3.73 13.42
CA HIS A 368 -2.30 2.77 12.32
C HIS A 368 -2.09 3.44 10.95
N GLY A 369 -1.42 4.59 10.91
CA GLY A 369 -1.28 5.40 9.70
C GLY A 369 -0.60 4.66 8.53
N ASN A 370 -0.95 5.06 7.30
CA ASN A 370 -0.32 4.58 6.06
C ASN A 370 1.10 5.19 5.91
N GLY A 371 2.06 4.79 6.75
CA GLY A 371 3.40 5.37 6.77
C GLY A 371 4.41 4.56 7.57
N ALA A 372 5.65 5.03 7.62
CA ALA A 372 6.67 4.49 8.52
C ALA A 372 7.54 5.61 9.11
N SER A 373 7.93 5.43 10.36
CA SER A 373 8.89 6.29 11.04
C SER A 373 10.27 5.66 11.00
N PHE A 374 11.25 6.41 10.51
CA PHE A 374 12.65 6.02 10.49
C PHE A 374 13.46 7.05 11.28
N GLY A 375 14.12 6.56 12.31
CA GLY A 375 15.07 7.34 13.10
C GLY A 375 16.49 7.15 12.59
N PHE A 376 17.37 8.00 13.09
CA PHE A 376 18.79 8.01 12.79
C PHE A 376 19.03 8.11 11.28
N LEU A 377 18.29 9.00 10.62
CA LEU A 377 18.54 9.37 9.23
C LEU A 377 19.46 10.58 9.19
N GLY A 378 20.47 10.54 8.31
CA GLY A 378 21.36 11.68 8.09
C GLY A 378 20.94 12.55 6.93
N GLY A 379 21.75 13.59 6.68
CA GLY A 379 21.70 14.30 5.40
C GLY A 379 21.99 13.38 4.20
N GLY A 380 21.36 13.64 3.07
CA GLY A 380 21.64 12.95 1.80
C GLY A 380 20.42 12.67 0.93
N ALA A 381 20.65 11.93 -0.16
CA ALA A 381 19.60 11.50 -1.07
C ALA A 381 19.03 10.14 -0.66
N TYR A 382 17.70 10.07 -0.62
CA TYR A 382 16.94 8.86 -0.29
C TYR A 382 15.96 8.55 -1.41
N ALA A 383 15.67 7.26 -1.59
CA ALA A 383 14.64 6.79 -2.50
C ALA A 383 13.54 6.08 -1.72
N ALA A 384 12.30 6.53 -1.88
CA ALA A 384 11.12 5.74 -1.56
C ALA A 384 10.78 4.88 -2.77
N VAL A 385 10.61 3.59 -2.55
CA VAL A 385 10.35 2.58 -3.60
C VAL A 385 9.05 1.87 -3.29
N VAL A 386 8.23 1.71 -4.32
CA VAL A 386 6.95 1.02 -4.23
C VAL A 386 6.82 -0.03 -5.33
N GLY A 387 6.31 -1.22 -5.00
CA GLY A 387 6.16 -2.34 -5.95
C GLY A 387 5.17 -2.13 -7.10
N TYR A 388 4.62 -0.92 -7.28
CA TYR A 388 3.65 -0.59 -8.32
C TYR A 388 4.34 0.09 -9.51
N GLY A 389 5.08 -0.66 -10.32
CA GLY A 389 5.93 -0.08 -11.39
C GLY A 389 5.28 0.15 -12.76
N GLY A 390 4.05 -0.31 -12.99
CA GLY A 390 3.41 -0.20 -14.30
C GLY A 390 4.12 -1.04 -15.37
N ARG A 391 4.93 -0.39 -16.21
CA ARG A 391 5.81 -1.07 -17.20
C ARG A 391 7.11 -1.58 -16.61
N ALA A 392 7.51 -1.05 -15.46
CA ALA A 392 8.64 -1.54 -14.66
C ALA A 392 8.13 -2.43 -13.52
N ASP A 393 9.05 -3.09 -12.82
CA ASP A 393 8.70 -3.93 -11.66
C ASP A 393 8.29 -3.09 -10.44
N GLN A 394 8.85 -1.88 -10.32
CA GLN A 394 8.59 -0.95 -9.22
C GLN A 394 8.67 0.52 -9.67
N SER A 395 8.07 1.41 -8.90
CA SER A 395 8.21 2.87 -9.05
C SER A 395 8.99 3.45 -7.88
N ALA A 396 9.79 4.49 -8.13
CA ALA A 396 10.58 5.14 -7.10
C ALA A 396 10.58 6.67 -7.24
N ALA A 397 10.72 7.34 -6.10
CA ALA A 397 10.83 8.79 -6.01
C ALA A 397 11.97 9.16 -5.07
N LEU A 398 12.69 10.23 -5.42
CA LEU A 398 13.77 10.76 -4.62
C LEU A 398 13.28 11.81 -3.63
N VAL A 399 13.96 11.87 -2.49
CA VAL A 399 13.90 13.00 -1.57
C VAL A 399 15.29 13.29 -1.03
N GLU A 400 15.67 14.57 -1.00
CA GLU A 400 16.88 15.02 -0.32
C GLU A 400 16.55 15.46 1.10
N LEU A 401 17.13 14.76 2.09
CA LEU A 401 17.03 15.15 3.49
C LEU A 401 18.23 16.02 3.86
N LYS A 402 17.96 17.16 4.52
CA LYS A 402 18.96 18.07 5.07
C LYS A 402 19.09 17.85 6.56
N GLY A 403 20.27 17.52 7.02
CA GLY A 403 20.62 17.30 8.42
C GLY A 403 22.08 16.89 8.52
N ASP A 404 22.52 16.65 9.74
CA ASP A 404 23.88 16.20 10.01
C ASP A 404 24.08 14.75 9.54
N GLU A 405 25.34 14.34 9.38
CA GLU A 405 25.66 12.93 9.17
C GLU A 405 25.39 12.12 10.44
N VAL A 406 25.07 10.84 10.28
CA VAL A 406 24.77 9.97 11.41
C VAL A 406 26.05 9.48 12.06
N SER A 407 26.20 9.79 13.35
CA SER A 407 27.20 9.15 14.21
C SER A 407 26.67 7.81 14.74
N ILE A 408 27.55 6.82 14.84
CA ILE A 408 27.21 5.52 15.44
C ILE A 408 27.45 5.61 16.94
N GLU A 409 26.35 5.71 17.69
CA GLU A 409 26.38 5.79 19.14
C GLU A 409 25.77 4.51 19.75
N PRO A 410 26.28 4.02 20.89
CA PRO A 410 25.62 2.93 21.63
C PRO A 410 24.17 3.30 22.01
N THR A 411 23.39 2.31 22.46
CA THR A 411 22.07 2.58 23.04
C THR A 411 22.19 2.91 24.53
N ASP A 412 21.43 3.90 25.01
CA ASP A 412 21.52 4.40 26.40
C ASP A 412 21.29 3.34 27.51
N ASP A 413 20.70 2.20 27.15
CA ASP A 413 20.40 1.11 28.09
C ASP A 413 21.55 0.12 28.31
N VAL A 414 22.69 0.23 27.61
CA VAL A 414 23.84 -0.67 27.85
C VAL A 414 24.80 -0.12 28.89
N THR A 415 25.48 -1.03 29.59
CA THR A 415 26.63 -0.73 30.43
C THR A 415 27.90 -1.26 29.81
N SER A 416 29.04 -0.65 30.10
CA SER A 416 30.35 -1.06 29.56
C SER A 416 31.42 -1.08 30.63
N GLU A 417 32.27 -2.10 30.58
CA GLU A 417 33.47 -2.25 31.40
C GLU A 417 34.68 -2.33 30.47
N ARG A 418 35.72 -1.54 30.74
CA ARG A 418 36.96 -1.56 29.97
C ARG A 418 38.05 -2.28 30.76
N SER A 419 38.70 -3.24 30.12
CA SER A 419 39.90 -3.92 30.60
C SER A 419 40.95 -3.87 29.49
N ASP A 420 41.98 -3.05 29.67
CA ASP A 420 43.05 -2.85 28.68
C ASP A 420 42.52 -2.46 27.29
N ALA A 421 42.79 -3.30 26.28
CA ALA A 421 42.36 -3.15 24.90
C ALA A 421 41.00 -3.82 24.61
N THR A 422 40.30 -4.31 25.64
CA THR A 422 39.00 -4.97 25.52
C THR A 422 37.89 -4.18 26.23
N VAL A 423 36.76 -3.99 25.55
CA VAL A 423 35.52 -3.45 26.15
C VAL A 423 34.48 -4.55 26.23
N THR A 424 33.96 -4.83 27.42
CA THR A 424 32.81 -5.72 27.62
C THR A 424 31.55 -4.87 27.80
N VAL A 425 30.59 -5.02 26.89
CA VAL A 425 29.31 -4.32 26.89
C VAL A 425 28.23 -5.28 27.35
N THR A 426 27.39 -4.90 28.31
CA THR A 426 26.28 -5.72 28.79
C THR A 426 24.94 -5.07 28.40
N SER A 427 24.11 -5.83 27.69
CA SER A 427 22.75 -5.39 27.35
C SER A 427 21.74 -5.93 28.36
N PRO A 428 20.80 -5.11 28.86
CA PRO A 428 19.75 -5.55 29.78
C PRO A 428 18.78 -6.57 29.13
N ARG A 429 18.83 -6.73 27.81
CA ARG A 429 18.06 -7.76 27.10
C ARG A 429 18.59 -9.18 27.28
N ARG A 430 19.77 -9.34 27.88
CA ARG A 430 20.25 -10.64 28.38
C ARG A 430 19.27 -11.27 29.38
N GLU A 431 18.61 -10.43 30.19
CA GLU A 431 17.75 -10.88 31.29
C GLU A 431 16.25 -10.84 30.94
N ARG A 432 15.87 -10.12 29.87
CA ARG A 432 14.48 -9.66 29.66
C ARG A 432 13.67 -10.43 28.62
N THR A 433 14.18 -11.55 28.11
CA THR A 433 13.44 -12.40 27.16
C THR A 433 13.47 -13.83 27.63
N ASP A 434 12.38 -14.30 28.24
CA ASP A 434 12.16 -15.68 28.71
C ASP A 434 12.31 -16.75 27.60
N ASN A 435 12.56 -16.36 26.35
CA ASN A 435 12.54 -17.24 25.17
C ASN A 435 13.81 -17.17 24.29
N SER A 436 14.95 -16.65 24.76
CA SER A 436 16.20 -16.75 23.99
C SER A 436 17.42 -16.90 24.89
N ALA A 437 18.28 -17.88 24.58
CA ALA A 437 19.51 -18.15 25.31
C ALA A 437 20.46 -16.94 25.33
N PRO A 438 21.31 -16.80 26.37
CA PRO A 438 22.36 -15.81 26.38
C PRO A 438 23.40 -16.12 25.29
N ALA A 439 23.96 -15.06 24.70
CA ALA A 439 25.05 -15.16 23.73
C ALA A 439 26.02 -13.99 23.87
N GLU A 440 27.26 -14.20 23.45
CA GLU A 440 28.27 -13.14 23.35
C GLU A 440 28.55 -12.83 21.88
N LEU A 441 28.60 -11.55 21.53
CA LEU A 441 29.05 -11.05 20.23
C LEU A 441 30.42 -10.40 20.39
N THR A 442 31.43 -10.88 19.69
CA THR A 442 32.77 -10.29 19.71
C THR A 442 33.04 -9.57 18.40
N LEU A 443 33.43 -8.30 18.47
CA LEU A 443 33.83 -7.44 17.36
C LEU A 443 35.35 -7.23 17.40
N THR A 444 36.01 -7.49 16.27
CA THR A 444 37.43 -7.19 16.04
C THR A 444 37.63 -6.49 14.69
N SER A 445 38.76 -5.82 14.51
CA SER A 445 39.14 -5.25 13.21
C SER A 445 39.39 -6.35 12.18
N ALA A 446 39.11 -6.08 10.91
CA ALA A 446 39.37 -6.98 9.80
C ALA A 446 39.81 -6.23 8.54
N ASP A 447 40.57 -6.89 7.67
CA ASP A 447 41.05 -6.28 6.42
C ASP A 447 40.01 -6.31 5.30
N GLU A 448 39.12 -7.31 5.33
CA GLU A 448 38.16 -7.60 4.26
C GLU A 448 36.73 -7.68 4.78
N ALA A 449 35.76 -7.33 3.93
CA ALA A 449 34.35 -7.40 4.23
C ALA A 449 33.57 -8.11 3.13
N ASN A 450 32.58 -8.90 3.52
CA ASN A 450 31.62 -9.49 2.58
C ASN A 450 30.32 -8.67 2.46
N ARG A 451 30.12 -7.68 3.34
CA ARG A 451 28.95 -6.80 3.33
C ARG A 451 29.37 -5.38 3.67
N THR A 452 28.80 -4.41 2.97
CA THR A 452 28.97 -2.99 3.30
C THR A 452 27.68 -2.44 3.89
N LEU A 453 27.78 -1.62 4.92
CA LEU A 453 26.68 -0.92 5.58
C LEU A 453 26.99 0.58 5.69
N VAL A 454 25.93 1.38 5.79
CA VAL A 454 26.01 2.81 6.14
C VAL A 454 25.58 3.03 7.60
N PRO A 455 26.02 4.13 8.26
CA PRO A 455 25.67 4.42 9.65
C PRO A 455 24.17 4.35 9.94
N GLU A 456 23.32 4.84 9.04
CA GLU A 456 21.85 4.79 9.17
C GLU A 456 21.34 3.36 9.34
N GLN A 457 21.93 2.38 8.64
CA GLN A 457 21.56 0.96 8.79
C GLN A 457 22.00 0.42 10.14
N VAL A 458 23.23 0.72 10.57
CA VAL A 458 23.77 0.28 11.85
C VAL A 458 22.92 0.79 13.00
N MET A 459 22.43 2.03 12.90
CA MET A 459 21.59 2.65 13.93
C MET A 459 20.16 2.07 14.01
N GLN A 460 19.70 1.31 13.00
CA GLN A 460 18.39 0.68 13.03
C GLN A 460 18.31 -0.46 14.06
N ARG A 461 17.11 -0.69 14.61
CA ARG A 461 16.82 -1.75 15.59
C ARG A 461 17.29 -3.15 15.16
N ARG A 462 17.30 -3.44 13.86
CA ARG A 462 17.79 -4.72 13.31
C ARG A 462 19.28 -4.95 13.64
N TYR A 463 20.09 -3.90 13.60
CA TYR A 463 21.54 -3.94 13.78
C TYR A 463 21.97 -3.50 15.18
N ARG A 464 21.07 -3.53 16.17
CA ARG A 464 21.36 -3.10 17.55
C ARG A 464 22.60 -3.77 18.15
N GLY A 465 22.83 -5.06 17.86
CA GLY A 465 24.04 -5.76 18.30
C GLY A 465 25.31 -5.11 17.75
N LEU A 466 25.31 -4.77 16.45
CA LEU A 466 26.42 -4.09 15.79
C LEU A 466 26.58 -2.64 16.26
N ARG A 467 25.48 -1.91 16.47
CA ARG A 467 25.48 -0.56 17.06
C ARG A 467 26.17 -0.56 18.43
N ASN A 468 25.82 -1.51 19.29
CA ASN A 468 26.34 -1.61 20.65
C ASN A 468 27.72 -2.25 20.76
N THR A 469 28.35 -2.64 19.64
CA THR A 469 29.77 -3.00 19.60
C THR A 469 30.59 -1.89 18.93
N VAL A 470 30.16 -1.43 17.75
CA VAL A 470 30.89 -0.43 16.95
C VAL A 470 30.96 0.92 17.64
N GLY A 471 29.92 1.31 18.39
CA GLY A 471 29.91 2.57 19.14
C GLY A 471 30.93 2.68 20.28
N PHE A 472 31.66 1.59 20.59
CA PHE A 472 32.75 1.57 21.58
C PHE A 472 34.14 1.40 20.94
N VAL A 473 34.24 1.41 19.61
CA VAL A 473 35.52 1.31 18.92
C VAL A 473 36.27 2.63 19.04
N GLU A 474 37.46 2.57 19.62
CA GLU A 474 38.42 3.66 19.74
C GLU A 474 39.82 3.14 19.35
N GLU A 475 40.77 4.03 19.07
CA GLU A 475 42.12 3.65 18.63
C GLU A 475 42.83 2.66 19.58
N ALA A 476 42.54 2.75 20.88
CA ALA A 476 43.15 1.90 21.92
C ALA A 476 42.37 0.60 22.21
N ILE A 477 41.28 0.32 21.48
CA ILE A 477 40.43 -0.86 21.68
C ILE A 477 40.61 -1.82 20.50
N GLU A 478 41.07 -3.03 20.80
CA GLU A 478 41.26 -4.09 19.82
C GLU A 478 40.02 -4.99 19.71
N THR A 479 39.30 -5.17 20.83
CA THR A 479 38.17 -6.11 20.94
C THR A 479 37.00 -5.50 21.70
N VAL A 480 35.78 -5.65 21.17
CA VAL A 480 34.54 -5.31 21.89
C VAL A 480 33.66 -6.55 22.01
N THR A 481 33.33 -6.96 23.22
CA THR A 481 32.46 -8.12 23.50
C THR A 481 31.12 -7.64 24.04
N LEU A 482 30.04 -7.89 23.31
CA LEU A 482 28.66 -7.60 23.73
C LEU A 482 28.00 -8.86 24.29
N ARG A 483 27.67 -8.84 25.58
CA ARG A 483 26.81 -9.80 26.27
C ARG A 483 25.35 -9.48 26.03
N THR A 484 24.64 -10.33 25.30
CA THR A 484 23.26 -10.09 24.87
C THR A 484 22.46 -11.41 24.78
N SER A 485 21.30 -11.39 24.12
CA SER A 485 20.57 -12.61 23.80
C SER A 485 20.92 -13.12 22.41
N GLU A 486 20.82 -14.43 22.20
CA GLU A 486 21.10 -15.11 20.94
C GLU A 486 20.34 -14.45 19.78
N ARG A 487 19.06 -14.12 19.96
CA ARG A 487 18.24 -13.43 18.94
C ARG A 487 18.84 -12.08 18.50
N VAL A 488 19.48 -11.34 19.40
CA VAL A 488 20.16 -10.06 19.04
C VAL A 488 21.46 -10.36 18.30
N ALA A 489 22.21 -11.37 18.76
CA ALA A 489 23.45 -11.79 18.16
C ALA A 489 23.26 -12.32 16.72
N GLU A 490 22.33 -13.27 16.53
CA GLU A 490 21.99 -13.87 15.24
C GLU A 490 21.48 -12.85 14.21
N ARG A 491 20.85 -11.75 14.63
CA ARG A 491 20.43 -10.69 13.68
C ARG A 491 21.61 -10.01 13.01
N VAL A 492 22.79 -10.03 13.64
CA VAL A 492 24.04 -9.51 13.11
C VAL A 492 24.74 -10.59 12.29
N VAL A 493 25.07 -11.73 12.88
CA VAL A 493 25.88 -12.76 12.22
C VAL A 493 25.11 -13.60 11.20
N GLY A 494 23.83 -13.88 11.44
CA GLY A 494 22.99 -14.84 10.72
C GLY A 494 22.66 -16.05 11.59
N HIS A 495 21.52 -16.70 11.36
CA HIS A 495 21.10 -17.87 12.14
C HIS A 495 22.07 -19.05 11.97
N ASP A 496 22.46 -19.33 10.72
CA ASP A 496 23.32 -20.46 10.34
C ASP A 496 24.81 -20.10 10.25
N ALA A 497 25.23 -18.97 10.84
CA ALA A 497 26.59 -18.47 10.74
C ALA A 497 27.15 -18.07 12.10
N ASP A 498 28.40 -18.45 12.35
CA ASP A 498 29.11 -18.12 13.60
C ASP A 498 29.93 -16.83 13.49
N ARG A 499 30.15 -16.34 12.26
CA ARG A 499 30.94 -15.14 12.00
C ARG A 499 30.46 -14.39 10.77
N ARG A 500 30.67 -13.08 10.75
CA ARG A 500 30.39 -12.22 9.59
C ARG A 500 31.29 -10.99 9.54
N ARG A 501 31.68 -10.55 8.34
CA ARG A 501 32.54 -9.38 8.15
C ARG A 501 31.82 -8.22 7.50
N PHE A 502 31.90 -7.05 8.11
CA PHE A 502 31.23 -5.84 7.66
C PHE A 502 32.23 -4.73 7.38
N ARG A 503 32.01 -3.99 6.29
CA ARG A 503 32.57 -2.66 6.10
C ARG A 503 31.50 -1.65 6.44
N ILE A 504 31.78 -0.77 7.39
CA ILE A 504 30.89 0.32 7.77
C ILE A 504 31.49 1.60 7.20
N ARG A 505 30.74 2.25 6.31
CA ARG A 505 31.16 3.50 5.66
C ARG A 505 31.47 4.56 6.71
N GLY A 506 32.63 5.20 6.57
CA GLY A 506 33.10 6.23 7.50
C GLY A 506 33.72 5.71 8.80
N THR A 507 33.70 4.40 9.08
CA THR A 507 34.21 3.85 10.35
C THR A 507 35.35 2.86 10.15
N GLY A 508 35.13 1.77 9.42
CA GLY A 508 36.14 0.71 9.31
C GLY A 508 35.61 -0.61 8.78
N THR A 509 36.45 -1.64 8.84
CA THR A 509 36.11 -3.02 8.48
C THR A 509 36.30 -3.91 9.69
N TYR A 510 35.31 -4.76 9.97
CA TYR A 510 35.21 -5.53 11.21
C TYR A 510 34.77 -6.96 10.96
N GLU A 511 35.25 -7.90 11.77
CA GLU A 511 34.69 -9.23 11.94
C GLU A 511 33.84 -9.27 13.22
N VAL A 512 32.67 -9.88 13.13
CA VAL A 512 31.79 -10.16 14.26
C VAL A 512 31.63 -11.66 14.38
N SER A 513 31.87 -12.23 15.56
CA SER A 513 31.60 -13.63 15.87
C SER A 513 30.58 -13.78 17.01
N ILE A 514 29.82 -14.88 17.00
CA ILE A 514 28.89 -15.25 18.08
C ILE A 514 29.45 -16.44 18.87
N GLU A 515 29.37 -16.36 20.20
CA GLU A 515 29.51 -17.50 21.09
C GLU A 515 28.15 -17.80 21.73
N ARG A 516 27.60 -18.98 21.43
CA ARG A 516 26.35 -19.48 22.03
C ARG A 516 26.69 -20.18 23.33
N GLN A 517 26.09 -19.76 24.44
CA GLN A 517 26.25 -20.49 25.68
C GLN A 517 25.38 -21.75 25.62
N SER A 518 26.01 -22.93 25.73
CA SER A 518 25.31 -24.21 25.85
C SER A 518 24.36 -24.16 27.04
N ALA A 519 23.09 -24.53 26.81
CA ALA A 519 22.05 -24.57 27.83
C ALA A 519 22.36 -25.55 28.97
#